data_AF-A0A3P8TBC9-F1
#
_entry.id   AF-A0A3P8TBC9-F1
#
_cell.length_a   1.000
_cell.length_b   1.000
_cell.length_c   1.000
_cell.angle_alpha   90.00
_cell.angle_beta   90.00
_cell.angle_gamma   90.00
#
_symmetry.space_group_name_H-M   'P 1'
#
loop_
_entity.id
_entity.type
_entity.pdbx_description
1 polymer ?
#
loop_
_entity_poly.entity_id
_entity_poly.type
_entity_poly.pdbx_seq_one_letter_code
_entity_poly.pdbx_strand_id
1 'polypeptide(L)'
;MRIAVLEESVKSCEVECKASRETVLRLVAELDQERRKTASSAAALDSLKVVLIQHKTVLNCVYKSLTERLEASRRVIEAARRESQCLEKQVEELERKTQAAEGKVQMFLEKVAEVLSTALALQTVSDMEARLSRVSEQLSEQTELRQSTQQRSELAEQQVQDLRERLQSLEAELTTADMHRDGLRHSKQQYEEFLEQLSEMMKVDSIAVDLGFDMRLKLILSRAEQLVKHEGKALVETKSLTYSLQRKLKSQKDQLESKGLHIQLLRKKLSELEDEKRSRSALAVERDDAHLEVRRLQKKVERLQGELKATKLSNTELKAQLSHTNELKVEGKRPREEDQRRPAAAQQPQTEFGSAVRDPERGEGSTVNMESLQHLVFLKIKRTFSSIFLSSIVQLVDFRMVVSQMLGLDATSSTLSNYEIITLLENLLHAHHHLHHHLNPPCRCSIHQWPHHLLQILPDSSTVDVSTCRSSSGDAVRLHET
;
A
#
# COMPACT_ATOMS: atom_id res chain seq x y z
N MET A 1 64.50 -11.10 -10.73
CA MET A 1 63.50 -11.06 -11.83
C MET A 1 62.92 -12.44 -12.17
N ARG A 2 63.71 -13.52 -12.30
CA ARG A 2 63.21 -14.89 -12.61
C ARG A 2 62.26 -15.51 -11.56
N ILE A 3 62.43 -15.25 -10.27
CA ILE A 3 61.63 -15.87 -9.18
C ILE A 3 60.18 -15.34 -9.17
N ALA A 4 59.99 -14.02 -9.30
CA ALA A 4 58.66 -13.42 -9.30
C ALA A 4 57.77 -13.89 -10.47
N VAL A 5 58.36 -14.09 -11.65
CA VAL A 5 57.65 -14.63 -12.83
C VAL A 5 57.21 -16.08 -12.61
N LEU A 6 58.02 -16.88 -11.90
CA LEU A 6 57.67 -18.25 -11.53
C LEU A 6 56.59 -18.30 -10.45
N GLU A 7 56.59 -17.38 -9.49
CA GLU A 7 55.52 -17.28 -8.49
C GLU A 7 54.18 -16.86 -9.11
N GLU A 8 54.20 -15.93 -10.06
CA GLU A 8 53.03 -15.50 -10.79
C GLU A 8 52.50 -16.60 -11.72
N SER A 9 53.39 -17.36 -12.39
CA SER A 9 52.98 -18.51 -13.21
C SER A 9 52.41 -19.66 -12.38
N VAL A 10 52.95 -19.93 -11.18
CA VAL A 10 52.39 -20.90 -10.23
C VAL A 10 51.00 -20.46 -9.76
N LYS A 11 50.82 -19.19 -9.39
CA LYS A 11 49.51 -18.66 -9.00
C LYS A 11 48.49 -18.72 -10.14
N SER A 12 48.90 -18.38 -11.37
CA SER A 12 48.07 -18.51 -12.57
C SER A 12 47.66 -19.96 -12.79
N CYS A 13 48.62 -20.90 -12.69
CA CYS A 13 48.37 -22.32 -12.83
C CYS A 13 47.45 -22.87 -11.73
N GLU A 14 47.55 -22.39 -10.48
CA GLU A 14 46.64 -22.76 -9.40
C GLU A 14 45.20 -22.29 -9.63
N VAL A 15 45.04 -21.05 -10.12
CA VAL A 15 43.71 -20.50 -10.46
C VAL A 15 43.11 -21.28 -11.63
N GLU A 16 43.92 -21.60 -12.65
CA GLU A 16 43.51 -22.41 -13.78
C GLU A 16 43.17 -23.86 -13.37
N CYS A 17 43.95 -24.45 -12.46
CA CYS A 17 43.66 -25.77 -11.87
C CYS A 17 42.38 -25.76 -11.02
N LYS A 18 42.09 -24.67 -10.31
CA LYS A 18 40.84 -24.51 -9.56
C LYS A 18 39.66 -24.36 -10.50
N ALA A 19 39.78 -23.53 -11.54
CA ALA A 19 38.74 -23.34 -12.55
C ALA A 19 38.47 -24.62 -13.34
N SER A 20 39.52 -25.36 -13.71
CA SER A 20 39.39 -26.65 -14.39
C SER A 20 38.77 -27.71 -13.47
N ARG A 21 39.19 -27.77 -12.20
CA ARG A 21 38.55 -28.65 -11.19
C ARG A 21 37.08 -28.33 -10.99
N GLU A 22 36.71 -27.06 -10.91
CA GLU A 22 35.31 -26.64 -10.78
C GLU A 22 34.49 -27.00 -12.03
N THR A 23 35.07 -26.80 -13.21
CA THR A 23 34.44 -27.21 -14.48
C THR A 23 34.24 -28.71 -14.55
N VAL A 24 35.24 -29.51 -14.15
CA VAL A 24 35.12 -30.97 -14.07
C VAL A 24 34.04 -31.38 -13.07
N LEU A 25 33.97 -30.77 -11.89
CA LEU A 25 32.90 -31.07 -10.92
C LEU A 25 31.51 -30.73 -11.46
N ARG A 26 31.37 -29.61 -12.18
CA ARG A 26 30.10 -29.23 -12.83
C ARG A 26 29.71 -30.23 -13.92
N LEU A 27 30.64 -30.60 -14.80
CA LEU A 27 30.42 -31.61 -15.84
C LEU A 27 30.10 -32.98 -15.25
N VAL A 28 30.72 -33.37 -14.13
CA VAL A 28 30.37 -34.61 -13.42
C VAL A 28 28.95 -34.55 -12.86
N ALA A 29 28.54 -33.43 -12.26
CA ALA A 29 27.19 -33.25 -11.76
C ALA A 29 26.14 -33.25 -12.90
N GLU A 30 26.44 -32.61 -14.02
CA GLU A 30 25.61 -32.63 -15.23
C GLU A 30 25.51 -34.05 -15.81
N LEU A 31 26.63 -34.78 -15.88
CA LEU A 31 26.67 -36.16 -16.34
C LEU A 31 25.88 -37.09 -15.41
N ASP A 32 25.94 -36.88 -14.09
CA ASP A 32 25.13 -37.63 -13.12
C ASP A 32 23.65 -37.25 -13.18
N GLN A 33 23.32 -36.00 -13.52
CA GLN A 33 21.95 -35.58 -13.78
C GLN A 33 21.41 -36.23 -15.06
N GLU A 34 22.19 -36.26 -16.15
CA GLU A 34 21.81 -36.92 -17.40
C GLU A 34 21.71 -38.44 -17.25
N ARG A 35 22.59 -39.06 -16.46
CA ARG A 35 22.46 -40.47 -16.10
C ARG A 35 21.16 -40.76 -15.36
N ARG A 36 20.78 -39.90 -14.40
CA ARG A 36 19.50 -40.04 -13.67
C ARG A 36 18.29 -39.86 -14.59
N LYS A 37 18.31 -38.87 -15.48
CA LYS A 37 17.26 -38.68 -16.49
C LYS A 37 17.15 -39.90 -17.42
N THR A 38 18.28 -40.41 -17.91
CA THR A 38 18.34 -41.59 -18.77
C THR A 38 17.81 -42.83 -18.06
N ALA A 39 18.20 -43.04 -16.79
CA ALA A 39 17.69 -44.14 -15.97
C ALA A 39 16.19 -44.03 -15.70
N SER A 40 15.69 -42.82 -15.41
CA SER A 40 14.26 -42.56 -15.23
C SER A 40 13.47 -42.78 -16.52
N SER A 41 14.02 -42.35 -17.67
CA SER A 41 13.41 -42.56 -18.99
C SER A 41 13.39 -44.04 -19.37
N ALA A 42 14.48 -44.77 -19.11
CA ALA A 42 14.55 -46.21 -19.33
C ALA A 42 13.52 -46.97 -18.46
N ALA A 43 13.39 -46.63 -17.18
CA ALA A 43 12.40 -47.22 -16.29
C ALA A 43 10.95 -46.92 -16.74
N ALA A 44 10.67 -45.71 -17.21
CA ALA A 44 9.37 -45.35 -17.77
C ALA A 44 9.07 -46.14 -19.07
N LEU A 45 10.07 -46.31 -19.92
CA LEU A 45 9.95 -47.07 -21.16
C LEU A 45 9.71 -48.56 -20.89
N ASP A 46 10.37 -49.14 -19.90
CA ASP A 46 10.14 -50.54 -19.51
C ASP A 46 8.75 -50.74 -18.87
N SER A 47 8.28 -49.78 -18.06
CA SER A 47 6.89 -49.77 -17.58
C SER A 47 5.88 -49.73 -18.74
N LEU A 48 6.11 -48.87 -19.74
CA LEU A 48 5.27 -48.77 -20.94
C LEU A 48 5.26 -50.07 -21.75
N LYS A 49 6.41 -50.75 -21.89
CA LYS A 49 6.49 -52.06 -22.55
C LYS A 49 5.63 -53.11 -21.84
N VAL A 50 5.65 -53.14 -20.51
CA VAL A 50 4.81 -54.08 -19.74
C VAL A 50 3.33 -53.83 -19.99
N VAL A 51 2.90 -52.56 -19.95
CA VAL A 51 1.51 -52.18 -20.25
C VAL A 51 1.11 -52.54 -21.68
N LEU A 52 2.00 -52.31 -22.66
CA LEU A 52 1.76 -52.67 -24.06
C LEU A 52 1.59 -54.18 -24.25
N ILE A 53 2.44 -54.99 -23.59
CA ILE A 53 2.32 -56.46 -23.62
C ILE A 53 1.00 -56.89 -22.99
N GLN A 54 0.64 -56.33 -21.84
CA GLN A 54 -0.62 -56.64 -21.16
C GLN A 54 -1.83 -56.29 -22.04
N HIS A 55 -1.86 -55.10 -22.64
CA HIS A 55 -2.90 -54.71 -23.59
C HIS A 55 -2.96 -55.65 -24.81
N LYS A 56 -1.80 -56.03 -25.37
CA LYS A 56 -1.74 -56.99 -26.48
C LYS A 56 -2.31 -58.37 -26.10
N THR A 57 -2.04 -58.85 -24.87
CA THR A 57 -2.59 -60.12 -24.40
C THR A 57 -4.10 -60.07 -24.22
N VAL A 58 -4.64 -59.00 -23.62
CA VAL A 58 -6.07 -58.80 -23.44
C VAL A 58 -6.77 -58.66 -24.80
N LEU A 59 -6.22 -57.87 -25.71
CA LEU A 59 -6.77 -57.70 -27.06
C LEU A 59 -6.82 -59.01 -27.83
N ASN A 60 -5.76 -59.83 -27.74
CA ASN A 60 -5.75 -61.16 -28.34
C ASN A 60 -6.79 -62.11 -27.71
N CYS A 61 -7.01 -62.02 -26.40
CA CYS A 61 -8.05 -62.80 -25.70
C CYS A 61 -9.45 -62.41 -26.18
N VAL A 62 -9.73 -61.10 -26.28
CA VAL A 62 -11.00 -60.57 -26.78
C VAL A 62 -11.20 -60.94 -28.25
N TYR A 63 -10.17 -60.82 -29.08
CA TYR A 63 -10.23 -61.22 -30.48
C TYR A 63 -10.59 -62.70 -30.64
N LYS A 64 -9.93 -63.60 -29.89
CA LYS A 64 -10.26 -65.04 -29.91
C LYS A 64 -11.69 -65.30 -29.48
N SER A 65 -12.14 -64.71 -28.37
CA SER A 65 -13.50 -64.88 -27.87
C SER A 65 -14.56 -64.36 -28.85
N LEU A 66 -14.31 -63.21 -29.51
CA LEU A 66 -15.22 -62.67 -30.53
C LEU A 66 -15.28 -63.58 -31.76
N THR A 67 -14.15 -64.12 -32.21
CA THR A 67 -14.11 -65.07 -33.33
C THR A 67 -14.89 -66.35 -33.00
N GLU A 68 -14.68 -66.92 -31.81
CA GLU A 68 -15.42 -68.11 -31.34
C GLU A 68 -16.94 -67.87 -31.27
N ARG A 69 -17.35 -66.70 -30.76
CA ARG A 69 -18.75 -66.29 -30.72
C ARG A 69 -19.35 -66.10 -32.11
N LEU A 70 -18.59 -65.54 -33.04
CA LEU A 70 -19.01 -65.35 -34.43
C LEU A 70 -19.19 -66.70 -35.13
N GLU A 71 -18.27 -67.64 -34.95
CA GLU A 71 -18.38 -69.01 -35.48
C GLU A 71 -19.52 -69.79 -34.85
N ALA A 72 -19.79 -69.63 -33.55
CA ALA A 72 -20.95 -70.20 -32.88
C ALA A 72 -22.26 -69.63 -33.46
N SER A 73 -22.35 -68.31 -33.63
CA SER A 73 -23.51 -67.65 -34.24
C SER A 73 -23.74 -68.13 -35.68
N ARG A 74 -22.67 -68.26 -36.48
CA ARG A 74 -22.75 -68.80 -37.85
C ARG A 74 -23.34 -70.22 -37.87
N ARG A 75 -22.89 -71.09 -36.96
CA ARG A 75 -23.41 -72.47 -36.84
C ARG A 75 -24.89 -72.50 -36.48
N VAL A 76 -25.34 -71.63 -35.58
CA VAL A 76 -26.76 -71.50 -35.21
C VAL A 76 -27.59 -71.03 -36.40
N ILE A 77 -27.13 -70.02 -37.14
CA ILE A 77 -27.82 -69.52 -38.34
C ILE A 77 -27.92 -70.60 -39.41
N GLU A 78 -26.85 -71.37 -39.65
CA GLU A 78 -26.90 -72.47 -40.61
C GLU A 78 -27.83 -73.60 -40.15
N ALA A 79 -27.88 -73.92 -38.85
CA ALA A 79 -28.82 -74.90 -38.31
C ALA A 79 -30.27 -74.43 -38.49
N ALA A 80 -30.56 -73.18 -38.13
CA ALA A 80 -31.89 -72.57 -38.32
C ALA A 80 -32.30 -72.53 -39.80
N ARG A 81 -31.36 -72.29 -40.74
CA ARG A 81 -31.64 -72.37 -42.18
C ARG A 81 -31.98 -73.80 -42.62
N ARG A 82 -31.25 -74.81 -42.13
CA ARG A 82 -31.55 -76.23 -42.45
C ARG A 82 -32.91 -76.65 -41.87
N GLU A 83 -33.23 -76.22 -40.66
CA GLU A 83 -34.54 -76.45 -40.04
C GLU A 83 -35.65 -75.75 -40.82
N SER A 84 -35.47 -74.48 -41.20
CA SER A 84 -36.41 -73.74 -42.05
C SER A 84 -36.67 -74.45 -43.37
N GLN A 85 -35.63 -74.97 -44.04
CA GLN A 85 -35.80 -75.73 -45.29
C GLN A 85 -36.52 -77.08 -45.06
N CYS A 86 -36.32 -77.71 -43.91
CA CYS A 86 -37.04 -78.93 -43.56
C CYS A 86 -38.52 -78.65 -43.29
N LEU A 87 -38.82 -77.58 -42.56
CA LEU A 87 -40.17 -77.10 -42.31
C LEU A 87 -40.86 -76.67 -43.59
N GLU A 88 -40.17 -75.98 -44.49
CA GLU A 88 -40.70 -75.60 -45.81
C GLU A 88 -41.10 -76.83 -46.64
N LYS A 89 -40.25 -77.87 -46.67
CA LYS A 89 -40.62 -79.15 -47.31
C LYS A 89 -41.81 -79.83 -46.64
N GLN A 90 -41.90 -79.76 -45.31
CA GLN A 90 -43.06 -80.30 -44.57
C GLN A 90 -44.32 -79.50 -44.89
N VAL A 91 -44.23 -78.17 -45.01
CA VAL A 91 -45.33 -77.30 -45.42
C VAL A 91 -45.77 -77.67 -46.83
N GLU A 92 -44.86 -77.80 -47.80
CA GLU A 92 -45.22 -78.23 -49.16
C GLU A 92 -45.87 -79.63 -49.17
N GLU A 93 -45.38 -80.56 -48.36
CA GLU A 93 -45.99 -81.90 -48.25
C GLU A 93 -47.39 -81.85 -47.62
N LEU A 94 -47.55 -81.04 -46.57
CA LEU A 94 -48.84 -80.80 -45.93
C LEU A 94 -49.79 -80.08 -46.87
N GLU A 95 -49.34 -79.12 -47.67
CA GLU A 95 -50.14 -78.45 -48.69
C GLU A 95 -50.64 -79.44 -49.74
N ARG A 96 -49.77 -80.33 -50.26
CA ARG A 96 -50.19 -81.41 -51.17
C ARG A 96 -51.21 -82.34 -50.51
N LYS A 97 -50.99 -82.71 -49.24
CA LYS A 97 -51.93 -83.55 -48.48
C LYS A 97 -53.25 -82.83 -48.19
N THR A 98 -53.19 -81.52 -47.93
CA THR A 98 -54.35 -80.67 -47.66
C THR A 98 -55.16 -80.50 -48.93
N GLN A 99 -54.56 -80.23 -50.09
CA GLN A 99 -55.27 -80.20 -51.37
C GLN A 99 -55.92 -81.56 -51.71
N ALA A 100 -55.22 -82.68 -51.43
CA ALA A 100 -55.79 -84.02 -51.60
C ALA A 100 -56.93 -84.31 -50.61
N ALA A 101 -56.82 -83.80 -49.37
CA ALA A 101 -57.86 -83.90 -48.36
C ALA A 101 -59.03 -82.96 -48.65
N GLU A 102 -58.81 -81.77 -49.19
CA GLU A 102 -59.82 -80.82 -49.68
C GLU A 102 -60.62 -81.44 -50.82
N GLY A 103 -59.99 -82.14 -51.77
CA GLY A 103 -60.72 -82.92 -52.78
C GLY A 103 -61.59 -84.02 -52.16
N LYS A 104 -61.14 -84.65 -51.07
CA LYS A 104 -61.94 -85.63 -50.31
C LYS A 104 -63.02 -84.98 -49.45
N VAL A 105 -62.75 -83.80 -48.87
CA VAL A 105 -63.65 -83.00 -48.05
C VAL A 105 -64.72 -82.36 -48.93
N GLN A 106 -64.43 -82.01 -50.19
CA GLN A 106 -65.44 -81.58 -51.16
C GLN A 106 -66.45 -82.73 -51.42
N MET A 107 -65.96 -83.94 -51.67
CA MET A 107 -66.81 -85.15 -51.81
C MET A 107 -67.50 -85.54 -50.50
N PHE A 108 -66.87 -85.27 -49.35
CA PHE A 108 -67.46 -85.52 -48.04
C PHE A 108 -68.48 -84.44 -47.69
N LEU A 109 -68.28 -83.18 -48.03
CA LEU A 109 -69.22 -82.05 -47.85
C LEU A 109 -70.48 -82.28 -48.66
N GLU A 110 -70.38 -82.88 -49.85
CA GLU A 110 -71.54 -83.39 -50.59
C GLU A 110 -72.29 -84.47 -49.79
N LYS A 111 -71.57 -85.41 -49.17
CA LYS A 111 -72.15 -86.46 -48.31
C LYS A 111 -72.59 -85.97 -46.92
N VAL A 112 -72.03 -84.87 -46.45
CA VAL A 112 -72.24 -84.30 -45.11
C VAL A 112 -73.32 -83.24 -45.16
N ALA A 113 -73.54 -82.55 -46.28
CA ALA A 113 -74.77 -81.82 -46.53
C ALA A 113 -76.01 -82.74 -46.40
N GLU A 114 -75.86 -84.03 -46.74
CA GLU A 114 -76.87 -85.07 -46.57
C GLU A 114 -77.08 -85.50 -45.10
N VAL A 115 -76.01 -85.47 -44.28
CA VAL A 115 -76.00 -85.94 -42.89
C VAL A 115 -76.21 -84.81 -41.86
N LEU A 116 -75.83 -83.57 -42.18
CA LEU A 116 -75.88 -82.39 -41.30
C LEU A 116 -77.28 -81.76 -41.14
N SER A 117 -78.33 -82.34 -41.73
CA SER A 117 -79.70 -81.93 -41.39
C SER A 117 -80.10 -82.32 -39.96
N THR A 118 -79.26 -83.07 -39.20
CA THR A 118 -79.70 -83.66 -37.92
C THR A 118 -78.75 -83.60 -36.69
N ALA A 119 -77.49 -83.09 -36.72
CA ALA A 119 -76.56 -83.27 -35.57
C ALA A 119 -75.64 -82.11 -35.06
N LEU A 120 -75.75 -80.85 -35.53
CA LEU A 120 -74.70 -79.82 -35.31
C LEU A 120 -74.74 -78.94 -34.03
N ALA A 121 -75.77 -78.99 -33.20
CA ALA A 121 -76.02 -77.89 -32.26
C ALA A 121 -75.25 -77.92 -30.93
N LEU A 122 -74.72 -79.07 -30.47
CA LEU A 122 -74.16 -79.21 -29.11
C LEU A 122 -72.62 -79.27 -29.05
N GLN A 123 -71.96 -79.88 -30.04
CA GLN A 123 -70.49 -79.98 -30.07
C GLN A 123 -69.80 -78.63 -30.37
N THR A 124 -70.50 -77.72 -31.04
CA THR A 124 -69.99 -76.41 -31.46
C THR A 124 -69.92 -75.38 -30.33
N VAL A 125 -70.80 -75.50 -29.33
CA VAL A 125 -70.81 -74.59 -28.17
C VAL A 125 -69.65 -74.87 -27.22
N SER A 126 -69.38 -76.15 -26.92
CA SER A 126 -68.27 -76.55 -26.03
C SER A 126 -66.88 -76.18 -26.58
N ASP A 127 -66.68 -76.28 -27.90
CA ASP A 127 -65.42 -75.87 -28.55
C ASP A 127 -65.21 -74.34 -28.51
N MET A 128 -66.30 -73.57 -28.69
CA MET A 128 -66.27 -72.11 -28.57
C MET A 128 -65.92 -71.65 -27.15
N GLU A 129 -66.46 -72.30 -26.12
CA GLU A 129 -66.15 -72.01 -24.71
C GLU A 129 -64.69 -72.30 -24.36
N ALA A 130 -64.13 -73.41 -24.83
CA ALA A 130 -62.72 -73.75 -24.63
C ALA A 130 -61.78 -72.73 -25.31
N ARG A 131 -62.14 -72.26 -26.52
CA ARG A 131 -61.40 -71.24 -27.24
C ARG A 131 -61.49 -69.87 -26.57
N LEU A 132 -62.67 -69.48 -26.08
CA LEU A 132 -62.85 -68.25 -25.30
C LEU A 132 -61.99 -68.26 -24.03
N SER A 133 -61.97 -69.38 -23.32
CA SER A 133 -61.13 -69.54 -22.11
C SER A 133 -59.64 -69.39 -22.43
N ARG A 134 -59.17 -70.03 -23.51
CA ARG A 134 -57.76 -69.93 -23.95
C ARG A 134 -57.37 -68.51 -24.37
N VAL A 135 -58.23 -67.81 -25.11
CA VAL A 135 -57.97 -66.42 -25.51
C VAL A 135 -58.00 -65.50 -24.30
N SER A 136 -58.88 -65.75 -23.32
CA SER A 136 -58.94 -65.01 -22.06
C SER A 136 -57.65 -65.16 -21.24
N GLU A 137 -57.13 -66.38 -21.10
CA GLU A 137 -55.84 -66.63 -20.43
C GLU A 137 -54.68 -65.95 -21.16
N GLN A 138 -54.60 -66.10 -22.49
CA GLN A 138 -53.55 -65.44 -23.28
C GLN A 138 -53.59 -63.92 -23.19
N LEU A 139 -54.79 -63.33 -23.14
CA LEU A 139 -54.95 -61.89 -22.95
C LEU A 139 -54.49 -61.46 -21.56
N SER A 140 -54.83 -62.23 -20.51
CA SER A 140 -54.37 -62.03 -19.13
C SER A 140 -52.84 -62.00 -19.05
N GLU A 141 -52.18 -63.05 -19.56
CA GLU A 141 -50.71 -63.16 -19.60
C GLU A 141 -50.06 -62.00 -20.37
N GLN A 142 -50.63 -61.60 -21.51
CA GLN A 142 -50.17 -60.43 -22.28
C GLN A 142 -50.29 -59.13 -21.48
N THR A 143 -51.38 -58.94 -20.74
CA THR A 143 -51.58 -57.72 -19.94
C THR A 143 -50.59 -57.63 -18.78
N GLU A 144 -50.34 -58.73 -18.07
CA GLU A 144 -49.35 -58.77 -16.99
C GLU A 144 -47.94 -58.50 -17.49
N LEU A 145 -47.55 -59.12 -18.62
CA LEU A 145 -46.24 -58.88 -19.24
C LEU A 145 -46.07 -57.42 -19.66
N ARG A 146 -47.12 -56.81 -20.24
CA ARG A 146 -47.10 -55.38 -20.60
C ARG A 146 -46.95 -54.49 -19.37
N GLN A 147 -47.71 -54.75 -18.31
CA GLN A 147 -47.60 -54.00 -17.06
C GLN A 147 -46.21 -54.12 -16.43
N SER A 148 -45.63 -55.32 -16.38
CA SER A 148 -44.26 -55.53 -15.88
C SER A 148 -43.21 -54.80 -16.72
N THR A 149 -43.36 -54.83 -18.05
CA THR A 149 -42.46 -54.12 -18.97
C THR A 149 -42.59 -52.61 -18.81
N GLN A 150 -43.80 -52.09 -18.63
CA GLN A 150 -44.08 -50.68 -18.39
C GLN A 150 -43.51 -50.20 -17.05
N GLN A 151 -43.72 -50.94 -15.96
CA GLN A 151 -43.12 -50.61 -14.66
C GLN A 151 -41.59 -50.55 -14.74
N ARG A 152 -40.99 -51.50 -15.48
CA ARG A 152 -39.54 -51.49 -15.73
C ARG A 152 -39.09 -50.29 -16.57
N SER A 153 -39.86 -49.87 -17.57
CA SER A 153 -39.51 -48.68 -18.36
C SER A 153 -39.64 -47.40 -17.53
N GLU A 154 -40.70 -47.27 -16.73
CA GLU A 154 -40.90 -46.13 -15.82
C GLU A 154 -39.76 -46.01 -14.81
N LEU A 155 -39.32 -47.12 -14.22
CA LEU A 155 -38.18 -47.12 -13.29
C LEU A 155 -36.86 -46.76 -13.98
N ALA A 156 -36.65 -47.24 -15.22
CA ALA A 156 -35.48 -46.86 -16.01
C ALA A 156 -35.49 -45.37 -16.40
N GLU A 157 -36.66 -44.82 -16.73
CA GLU A 157 -36.83 -43.38 -17.03
C GLU A 157 -36.56 -42.52 -15.80
N GLN A 158 -37.05 -42.91 -14.62
CA GLN A 158 -36.75 -42.24 -13.35
C GLN A 158 -35.25 -42.24 -13.05
N GLN A 159 -34.57 -43.37 -13.24
CA GLN A 159 -33.11 -43.46 -13.05
C GLN A 159 -32.35 -42.55 -14.02
N VAL A 160 -32.76 -42.51 -15.29
CA VAL A 160 -32.16 -41.61 -16.28
C VAL A 160 -32.39 -40.15 -15.90
N GLN A 161 -33.57 -39.81 -15.39
CA GLN A 161 -33.88 -38.46 -14.96
C GLN A 161 -33.04 -38.01 -13.75
N ASP A 162 -32.91 -38.86 -12.72
CA ASP A 162 -32.04 -38.62 -11.56
C ASP A 162 -30.57 -38.41 -11.99
N LEU A 163 -30.08 -39.26 -12.90
CA LEU A 163 -28.74 -39.11 -13.44
C LEU A 163 -28.56 -37.81 -14.24
N ARG A 164 -29.57 -37.37 -15.00
CA ARG A 164 -29.53 -36.09 -15.73
C ARG A 164 -29.49 -34.90 -14.78
N GLU A 165 -30.31 -34.90 -13.73
CA GLU A 165 -30.32 -33.82 -12.73
C GLU A 165 -28.98 -33.75 -12.00
N ARG A 166 -28.42 -34.90 -11.64
CA ARG A 166 -27.10 -34.98 -11.01
C ARG A 166 -25.96 -34.55 -11.94
N LEU A 167 -26.05 -34.85 -13.24
CA LEU A 167 -25.09 -34.35 -14.22
C LEU A 167 -25.17 -32.82 -14.33
N GLN A 168 -26.38 -32.27 -14.42
CA GLN A 168 -26.59 -30.82 -14.48
C GLN A 168 -26.07 -30.10 -13.23
N SER A 169 -26.27 -30.67 -12.03
CA SER A 169 -25.74 -30.09 -10.80
C SER A 169 -24.21 -30.09 -10.78
N LEU A 170 -23.57 -31.18 -11.22
CA LEU A 170 -22.10 -31.28 -11.31
C LEU A 170 -21.53 -30.34 -12.37
N GLU A 171 -22.19 -30.16 -13.50
CA GLU A 171 -21.81 -29.19 -14.54
C GLU A 171 -21.89 -27.75 -13.99
N ALA A 172 -22.94 -27.43 -13.25
CA ALA A 172 -23.06 -26.14 -12.57
C ALA A 172 -21.94 -25.94 -11.53
N GLU A 173 -21.66 -26.92 -10.69
CA GLU A 173 -20.55 -26.87 -9.73
C GLU A 173 -19.19 -26.65 -10.43
N LEU A 174 -18.93 -27.38 -11.52
CA LEU A 174 -17.70 -27.24 -12.30
C LEU A 174 -17.55 -25.82 -12.88
N THR A 175 -18.61 -25.29 -13.49
CA THR A 175 -18.56 -23.91 -14.03
C THR A 175 -18.34 -22.87 -12.93
N THR A 176 -18.99 -23.02 -11.76
CA THR A 176 -18.71 -22.13 -10.63
C THR A 176 -17.28 -22.25 -10.11
N ALA A 177 -16.71 -23.46 -10.08
CA ALA A 177 -15.33 -23.70 -9.69
C ALA A 177 -14.33 -23.09 -10.69
N ASP A 178 -14.60 -23.18 -11.99
CA ASP A 178 -13.82 -22.54 -13.03
C ASP A 178 -13.84 -21.01 -12.88
N MET A 179 -15.01 -20.41 -12.65
CA MET A 179 -15.12 -18.98 -12.36
C MET A 179 -14.31 -18.55 -11.14
N HIS A 180 -14.32 -19.35 -10.06
CA HIS A 180 -13.50 -19.07 -8.87
C HIS A 180 -12.01 -19.18 -9.16
N ARG A 181 -11.58 -20.19 -9.94
CA ARG A 181 -10.19 -20.36 -10.35
C ARG A 181 -9.72 -19.18 -11.20
N ASP A 182 -10.54 -18.71 -12.12
CA ASP A 182 -10.23 -17.56 -12.96
C ASP A 182 -10.15 -16.26 -12.15
N GLY A 183 -11.05 -16.08 -11.17
CA GLY A 183 -10.96 -14.98 -10.20
C GLY A 183 -9.65 -14.99 -9.40
N LEU A 184 -9.24 -16.17 -8.90
CA LEU A 184 -7.95 -16.32 -8.21
C LEU A 184 -6.76 -16.07 -9.14
N ARG A 185 -6.82 -16.53 -10.39
CA ARG A 185 -5.77 -16.28 -11.39
C ARG A 185 -5.65 -14.78 -11.69
N HIS A 186 -6.77 -14.06 -11.83
CA HIS A 186 -6.75 -12.62 -12.05
C HIS A 186 -6.16 -11.86 -10.85
N SER A 187 -6.58 -12.20 -9.64
CA SER A 187 -6.01 -11.61 -8.42
C SER A 187 -4.51 -11.88 -8.30
N LYS A 188 -4.06 -13.11 -8.58
CA LYS A 188 -2.64 -13.45 -8.62
C LYS A 188 -1.86 -12.57 -9.61
N GLN A 189 -2.39 -12.39 -10.82
CA GLN A 189 -1.75 -11.55 -11.83
C GLN A 189 -1.64 -10.09 -11.37
N GLN A 190 -2.71 -9.53 -10.78
CA GLN A 190 -2.67 -8.17 -10.21
C GLN A 190 -1.58 -8.03 -9.14
N TYR A 191 -1.41 -9.04 -8.28
CA TYR A 191 -0.35 -9.03 -7.27
C TYR A 191 1.05 -9.15 -7.89
N GLU A 192 1.22 -9.95 -8.94
CA GLU A 192 2.48 -10.06 -9.67
C GLU A 192 2.87 -8.72 -10.34
N GLU A 193 1.91 -8.04 -10.98
CA GLU A 193 2.09 -6.71 -11.56
C GLU A 193 2.43 -5.65 -10.49
N PHE A 194 1.75 -5.69 -9.33
CA PHE A 194 2.08 -4.81 -8.21
C PHE A 194 3.50 -5.04 -7.68
N LEU A 195 3.89 -6.30 -7.49
CA LEU A 195 5.24 -6.66 -7.05
C LEU A 195 6.29 -6.25 -8.08
N GLU A 196 5.92 -6.19 -9.36
CA GLU A 196 6.76 -5.67 -10.43
C GLU A 196 7.06 -4.19 -10.29
N GLN A 197 6.02 -3.39 -10.18
CA GLN A 197 6.15 -1.95 -9.94
C GLN A 197 6.94 -1.66 -8.67
N LEU A 198 6.69 -2.42 -7.59
CA LEU A 198 7.41 -2.25 -6.34
C LEU A 198 8.89 -2.62 -6.46
N SER A 199 9.21 -3.70 -7.19
CA SER A 199 10.60 -4.09 -7.43
C SER A 199 11.35 -3.04 -8.22
N GLU A 200 10.72 -2.47 -9.25
CA GLU A 200 11.29 -1.38 -10.05
C GLU A 200 11.52 -0.13 -9.18
N MET A 201 10.53 0.27 -8.39
CA MET A 201 10.62 1.41 -7.48
C MET A 201 11.77 1.25 -6.47
N MET A 202 11.94 0.04 -5.94
CA MET A 202 13.00 -0.28 -4.97
C MET A 202 14.34 -0.62 -5.62
N LYS A 203 14.39 -0.63 -6.96
CA LYS A 203 15.55 -1.00 -7.79
C LYS A 203 16.12 -2.36 -7.37
N VAL A 204 15.24 -3.35 -7.20
CA VAL A 204 15.62 -4.75 -6.97
C VAL A 204 16.03 -5.36 -8.32
N ASP A 205 17.15 -6.07 -8.35
CA ASP A 205 17.83 -6.56 -9.56
C ASP A 205 16.91 -7.26 -10.57
N SER A 206 17.24 -7.18 -11.86
CA SER A 206 16.46 -7.77 -12.96
C SER A 206 16.26 -9.29 -12.87
N ILE A 207 17.14 -10.00 -12.15
CA ILE A 207 17.00 -11.44 -11.85
C ILE A 207 15.72 -11.72 -11.05
N ALA A 208 15.19 -10.72 -10.32
CA ALA A 208 13.95 -10.85 -9.55
C ALA A 208 12.68 -10.93 -10.41
N VAL A 209 12.74 -10.57 -11.70
CA VAL A 209 11.62 -10.65 -12.63
C VAL A 209 11.31 -12.12 -13.00
N ASP A 210 12.35 -12.97 -13.06
CA ASP A 210 12.22 -14.39 -13.38
C ASP A 210 11.92 -15.27 -12.14
N LEU A 211 11.89 -14.67 -10.95
CA LEU A 211 11.59 -15.35 -9.70
C LEU A 211 10.09 -15.31 -9.40
N GLY A 212 9.54 -16.42 -8.91
CA GLY A 212 8.15 -16.47 -8.43
C GLY A 212 7.87 -15.41 -7.36
N PHE A 213 6.61 -14.96 -7.28
CA PHE A 213 6.18 -13.85 -6.42
C PHE A 213 6.65 -13.94 -4.96
N ASP A 214 6.69 -15.14 -4.37
CA ASP A 214 7.17 -15.37 -3.00
C ASP A 214 8.64 -14.99 -2.79
N MET A 215 9.49 -15.31 -3.76
CA MET A 215 10.92 -14.99 -3.69
C MET A 215 11.14 -13.52 -4.00
N ARG A 216 10.41 -12.98 -4.97
CA ARG A 216 10.42 -11.54 -5.28
C ARG A 216 10.05 -10.70 -4.05
N LEU A 217 9.00 -11.10 -3.32
CA LEU A 217 8.59 -10.45 -2.08
C LEU A 217 9.71 -10.46 -1.02
N LYS A 218 10.38 -11.59 -0.82
CA LYS A 218 11.52 -11.69 0.12
C LYS A 218 12.68 -10.78 -0.27
N LEU A 219 12.99 -10.66 -1.57
CA LEU A 219 14.02 -9.76 -2.07
C LEU A 219 13.65 -8.29 -1.83
N ILE A 220 12.41 -7.90 -2.12
CA ILE A 220 11.88 -6.57 -1.82
C ILE A 220 12.00 -6.26 -0.32
N LEU A 221 11.59 -7.18 0.55
CA LEU A 221 11.70 -7.01 2.00
C LEU A 221 13.15 -6.84 2.46
N SER A 222 14.05 -7.72 2.00
CA SER A 222 15.48 -7.60 2.29
C SER A 222 16.05 -6.26 1.81
N ARG A 223 15.64 -5.80 0.63
CA ARG A 223 16.06 -4.50 0.08
C ARG A 223 15.54 -3.35 0.94
N ALA A 224 14.30 -3.40 1.41
CA ALA A 224 13.72 -2.39 2.29
C ALA A 224 14.51 -2.30 3.60
N GLU A 225 14.81 -3.44 4.23
CA GLU A 225 15.61 -3.48 5.45
C GLU A 225 17.01 -2.91 5.25
N GLN A 226 17.64 -3.18 4.10
CA GLN A 226 18.94 -2.61 3.77
C GLN A 226 18.87 -1.09 3.65
N LEU A 227 17.89 -0.56 2.91
CA LEU A 227 17.72 0.89 2.74
C LEU A 227 17.52 1.59 4.09
N VAL A 228 16.67 1.04 4.95
CA VAL A 228 16.46 1.56 6.31
C VAL A 228 17.75 1.54 7.14
N LYS A 229 18.54 0.47 7.06
CA LYS A 229 19.84 0.37 7.75
C LYS A 229 20.84 1.41 7.22
N HIS A 230 20.87 1.65 5.91
CA HIS A 230 21.74 2.65 5.30
C HIS A 230 21.35 4.08 5.69
N GLU A 231 20.06 4.41 5.63
CA GLU A 231 19.55 5.71 6.08
C GLU A 231 19.80 5.93 7.58
N GLY A 232 19.62 4.88 8.40
CA GLY A 232 19.93 4.93 9.83
C GLY A 232 21.40 5.27 10.11
N LYS A 233 22.34 4.66 9.37
CA LYS A 233 23.78 4.97 9.48
C LYS A 233 24.08 6.40 9.06
N ALA A 234 23.58 6.83 7.90
CA ALA A 234 23.76 8.19 7.39
C ALA A 234 23.19 9.26 8.35
N LEU A 235 22.07 8.97 9.01
CA LEU A 235 21.48 9.84 10.01
C LEU A 235 22.37 9.98 11.26
N VAL A 236 22.92 8.86 11.75
CA VAL A 236 23.84 8.88 12.91
C VAL A 236 25.11 9.67 12.58
N GLU A 237 25.69 9.46 11.40
CA GLU A 237 26.84 10.22 10.91
C GLU A 237 26.52 11.72 10.82
N THR A 238 25.38 12.08 10.24
CA THR A 238 24.93 13.48 10.14
C THR A 238 24.74 14.10 11.54
N LYS A 239 24.09 13.41 12.47
CA LYS A 239 23.96 13.86 13.87
C LYS A 239 25.32 14.08 14.51
N SER A 240 26.27 13.16 14.32
CA SER A 240 27.63 13.29 14.86
C SER A 240 28.37 14.52 14.30
N LEU A 241 28.22 14.79 13.00
CA LEU A 241 28.77 15.97 12.34
C LEU A 241 28.13 17.25 12.89
N THR A 242 26.80 17.27 13.05
CA THR A 242 26.07 18.40 13.65
C THR A 242 26.59 18.70 15.06
N TYR A 243 26.76 17.69 15.93
CA TYR A 243 27.32 17.89 17.26
C TYR A 243 28.77 18.39 17.23
N SER A 244 29.59 17.91 16.29
CA SER A 244 30.96 18.39 16.09
C SER A 244 30.99 19.87 15.68
N LEU A 245 30.17 20.25 14.72
CA LEU A 245 30.03 21.65 14.26
C LEU A 245 29.49 22.56 15.37
N GLN A 246 28.49 22.09 16.13
CA GLN A 246 27.95 22.84 17.26
C GLN A 246 29.01 23.11 18.35
N ARG A 247 29.88 22.13 18.64
CA ARG A 247 31.01 22.33 19.56
C ARG A 247 32.02 23.34 19.02
N LYS A 248 32.38 23.26 17.74
CA LYS A 248 33.28 24.24 17.10
C LYS A 248 32.69 25.65 17.15
N LEU A 249 31.39 25.79 16.85
CA LEU A 249 30.68 27.07 16.91
C LEU A 249 30.67 27.65 18.32
N LYS A 250 30.41 26.81 19.34
CA LYS A 250 30.48 27.25 20.74
C LYS A 250 31.89 27.75 21.11
N SER A 251 32.93 26.99 20.75
CA SER A 251 34.31 27.40 21.00
C SER A 251 34.69 28.71 20.29
N GLN A 252 34.26 28.91 19.04
CA GLN A 252 34.48 30.16 18.31
C GLN A 252 33.74 31.33 18.95
N LYS A 253 32.51 31.10 19.43
CA LYS A 253 31.73 32.12 20.15
C LYS A 253 32.42 32.53 21.45
N ASP A 254 32.84 31.57 22.27
CA ASP A 254 33.54 31.84 23.53
C ASP A 254 34.87 32.60 23.27
N GLN A 255 35.58 32.26 22.18
CA GLN A 255 36.79 32.96 21.77
C GLN A 255 36.51 34.41 21.34
N LEU A 256 35.41 34.65 20.61
CA LEU A 256 34.99 35.99 20.22
C LEU A 256 34.58 36.84 21.44
N GLU A 257 33.86 36.25 22.39
CA GLU A 257 33.48 36.92 23.65
C GLU A 257 34.73 37.31 24.46
N SER A 258 35.70 36.39 24.61
CA SER A 258 36.98 36.68 25.28
C SER A 258 37.76 37.82 24.60
N LYS A 259 37.87 37.80 23.27
CA LYS A 259 38.48 38.91 22.51
C LYS A 259 37.70 40.21 22.64
N GLY A 260 36.36 40.14 22.66
CA GLY A 260 35.47 41.28 22.89
C GLY A 260 35.72 41.94 24.25
N LEU A 261 35.84 41.15 25.31
CA LEU A 261 36.20 41.63 26.65
C LEU A 261 37.59 42.27 26.67
N HIS A 262 38.58 41.68 26.00
CA HIS A 262 39.91 42.26 25.88
C HIS A 262 39.88 43.63 25.16
N ILE A 263 39.13 43.74 24.06
CA ILE A 263 38.94 45.01 23.35
C ILE A 263 38.26 46.05 24.24
N GLN A 264 37.26 45.66 25.03
CA GLN A 264 36.60 46.56 25.99
C GLN A 264 37.59 47.07 27.06
N LEU A 265 38.44 46.19 27.61
CA LEU A 265 39.48 46.58 28.57
C LEU A 265 40.50 47.55 27.95
N LEU A 266 40.95 47.28 26.73
CA LEU A 266 41.86 48.18 26.01
C LEU A 266 41.23 49.54 25.74
N ARG A 267 39.95 49.58 25.34
CA ARG A 267 39.21 50.84 25.16
C ARG A 267 39.12 51.63 26.47
N LYS A 268 38.85 50.96 27.60
CA LYS A 268 38.83 51.59 28.93
C LYS A 268 40.19 52.17 29.32
N LYS A 269 41.26 51.41 29.10
CA LYS A 269 42.62 51.87 29.39
C LYS A 269 43.03 53.06 28.51
N LEU A 270 42.61 53.06 27.23
CA LEU A 270 42.83 54.20 26.34
C LEU A 270 42.09 55.45 26.83
N SER A 271 40.82 55.33 27.25
CA SER A 271 40.09 56.48 27.82
C SER A 271 40.74 57.00 29.10
N GLU A 272 41.19 56.11 30.00
CA GLU A 272 41.91 56.50 31.22
C GLU A 272 43.21 57.26 30.90
N LEU A 273 44.00 56.77 29.93
CA LEU A 273 45.23 57.44 29.49
C LEU A 273 44.96 58.78 28.79
N GLU A 274 43.86 58.90 28.03
CA GLU A 274 43.43 60.17 27.44
C GLU A 274 43.02 61.18 28.52
N ASP A 275 42.30 60.76 29.56
CA ASP A 275 41.91 61.61 30.68
C ASP A 275 43.12 62.02 31.53
N GLU A 276 44.06 61.11 31.78
CA GLU A 276 45.34 61.46 32.41
C GLU A 276 46.11 62.49 31.58
N LYS A 277 46.17 62.32 30.25
CA LYS A 277 46.82 63.28 29.35
C LYS A 277 46.13 64.64 29.41
N ARG A 278 44.79 64.69 29.35
CA ARG A 278 44.01 65.94 29.50
C ARG A 278 44.31 66.61 30.84
N SER A 279 44.31 65.85 31.93
CA SER A 279 44.61 66.34 33.29
C SER A 279 46.04 66.89 33.40
N ARG A 280 47.05 66.19 32.85
CA ARG A 280 48.44 66.67 32.81
C ARG A 280 48.58 67.96 32.00
N SER A 281 47.91 68.05 30.86
CA SER A 281 47.88 69.28 30.06
C SER A 281 47.24 70.44 30.83
N ALA A 282 46.14 70.21 31.55
CA ALA A 282 45.51 71.22 32.39
C ALA A 282 46.44 71.71 33.51
N LEU A 283 47.10 70.79 34.23
CA LEU A 283 48.10 71.13 35.26
C LEU A 283 49.32 71.88 34.69
N ALA A 284 49.70 71.62 33.44
CA ALA A 284 50.77 72.37 32.79
C ALA A 284 50.36 73.83 32.54
N VAL A 285 49.13 74.06 32.07
CA VAL A 285 48.55 75.39 31.88
C VAL A 285 48.46 76.14 33.22
N GLU A 286 47.93 75.50 34.27
CA GLU A 286 47.86 76.12 35.61
C GLU A 286 49.23 76.48 36.17
N ARG A 287 50.26 75.64 35.93
CA ARG A 287 51.64 75.95 36.31
C ARG A 287 52.18 77.15 35.54
N ASP A 288 51.93 77.23 34.24
CA ASP A 288 52.35 78.37 33.42
C ASP A 288 51.66 79.67 33.89
N ASP A 289 50.36 79.61 34.22
CA ASP A 289 49.62 80.74 34.79
C ASP A 289 50.17 81.16 36.16
N ALA A 290 50.45 80.21 37.05
CA ALA A 290 51.09 80.49 38.33
C ALA A 290 52.49 81.11 38.16
N HIS A 291 53.28 80.62 37.20
CA HIS A 291 54.57 81.22 36.86
C HIS A 291 54.43 82.64 36.33
N LEU A 292 53.41 82.93 35.50
CA LEU A 292 53.11 84.28 35.04
C LEU A 292 52.74 85.20 36.20
N GLU A 293 51.93 84.74 37.16
CA GLU A 293 51.59 85.49 38.37
C GLU A 293 52.79 85.74 39.28
N VAL A 294 53.65 84.73 39.49
CA VAL A 294 54.91 84.90 40.23
C VAL A 294 55.77 85.97 39.55
N ARG A 295 55.92 85.94 38.22
CA ARG A 295 56.65 86.98 37.49
C ARG A 295 56.00 88.37 37.63
N ARG A 296 54.66 88.47 37.61
CA ARG A 296 53.93 89.73 37.83
C ARG A 296 54.16 90.29 39.23
N LEU A 297 54.02 89.46 40.26
CA LEU A 297 54.28 89.82 41.65
C LEU A 297 55.74 90.19 41.86
N GLN A 298 56.67 89.47 41.24
CA GLN A 298 58.09 89.78 41.31
C GLN A 298 58.41 91.15 40.70
N LYS A 299 57.85 91.48 39.53
CA LYS A 299 57.93 92.84 38.96
C LYS A 299 57.33 93.91 39.89
N LYS A 300 56.23 93.60 40.58
CA LYS A 300 55.62 94.50 41.57
C LYS A 300 56.52 94.68 42.80
N VAL A 301 57.14 93.62 43.29
CA VAL A 301 58.12 93.67 44.38
C VAL A 301 59.35 94.47 43.96
N GLU A 302 59.90 94.25 42.77
CA GLU A 302 61.03 95.03 42.22
C GLU A 302 60.67 96.52 42.12
N ARG A 303 59.46 96.84 41.64
CA ARG A 303 58.94 98.21 41.61
C ARG A 303 58.83 98.82 43.01
N LEU A 304 58.18 98.12 43.95
CA LEU A 304 58.05 98.58 45.34
C LEU A 304 59.41 98.69 46.03
N GLN A 305 60.37 97.82 45.74
CA GLN A 305 61.75 97.92 46.22
C GLN A 305 62.47 99.12 45.61
N GLY A 306 62.24 99.43 44.33
CA GLY A 306 62.73 100.63 43.66
C GLY A 306 62.17 101.90 44.30
N GLU A 307 60.86 101.95 44.53
CA GLU A 307 60.17 103.03 45.25
C GLU A 307 60.68 103.16 46.70
N LEU A 308 60.91 102.04 47.40
CA LEU A 308 61.51 102.03 48.73
C LEU A 308 62.96 102.55 48.73
N LYS A 309 63.76 102.18 47.72
CA LYS A 309 65.14 102.69 47.57
C LYS A 309 65.13 104.18 47.26
N ALA A 310 64.25 104.64 46.37
CA ALA A 310 64.10 106.05 46.03
C ALA A 310 63.65 106.88 47.24
N THR A 311 62.67 106.38 48.01
CA THR A 311 62.24 107.02 49.27
C THR A 311 63.32 106.96 50.34
N LYS A 312 64.12 105.90 50.42
CA LYS A 312 65.31 105.86 51.30
C LYS A 312 66.35 106.89 50.87
N LEU A 313 66.63 107.00 49.57
CA LEU A 313 67.56 107.98 49.02
C LEU A 313 67.06 109.41 49.29
N SER A 314 65.78 109.69 49.06
CA SER A 314 65.19 110.97 49.42
C SER A 314 65.16 111.20 50.92
N ASN A 315 64.99 110.17 51.76
CA ASN A 315 65.09 110.29 53.21
C ASN A 315 66.53 110.55 53.66
N THR A 316 67.53 109.93 53.03
CA THR A 316 68.95 110.25 53.27
C THR A 316 69.32 111.64 52.76
N GLU A 317 68.75 112.06 51.63
CA GLU A 317 68.92 113.41 51.09
C GLU A 317 68.23 114.43 51.98
N LEU A 318 67.01 114.18 52.45
CA LEU A 318 66.33 115.00 53.46
C LEU A 318 67.06 114.99 54.79
N LYS A 319 67.67 113.88 55.20
CA LYS A 319 68.56 113.81 56.38
C LYS A 319 69.85 114.60 56.17
N ALA A 320 70.40 114.59 54.96
CA ALA A 320 71.57 115.39 54.56
C ALA A 320 71.21 116.88 54.46
N GLN A 321 70.01 117.19 53.97
CA GLN A 321 69.43 118.52 54.00
C GLN A 321 69.14 118.94 55.44
N LEU A 322 68.69 118.04 56.32
CA LEU A 322 68.56 118.25 57.77
C LEU A 322 69.91 118.47 58.45
N SER A 323 70.97 117.76 58.06
CA SER A 323 72.32 118.05 58.57
C SER A 323 72.87 119.36 58.00
N HIS A 324 72.57 119.70 56.74
CA HIS A 324 72.98 120.95 56.12
C HIS A 324 72.15 122.16 56.61
N THR A 325 70.92 121.94 57.07
CA THR A 325 70.12 122.92 57.83
C THR A 325 70.48 122.93 59.32
N ASN A 326 71.01 121.85 59.89
CA ASN A 326 71.62 121.87 61.23
C ASN A 326 72.99 122.60 61.24
N GLU A 327 73.63 122.77 60.08
CA GLU A 327 74.85 123.59 59.92
C GLU A 327 74.55 125.03 59.47
N LEU A 328 73.30 125.38 59.14
CA LEU A 328 72.88 126.74 58.84
C LEU A 328 71.55 127.07 59.54
N LYS A 329 71.70 127.64 60.75
CA LYS A 329 70.72 128.33 61.61
C LYS A 329 69.91 127.41 62.53
N VAL A 330 70.09 127.43 63.86
CA VAL A 330 69.84 128.60 64.76
C VAL A 330 68.89 129.59 64.10
N GLU A 331 67.62 129.23 64.02
CA GLU A 331 66.49 130.03 64.53
C GLU A 331 65.17 129.48 63.92
N GLY A 332 64.16 129.20 64.75
CA GLY A 332 62.76 129.31 64.27
C GLY A 332 61.84 128.07 64.33
N LYS A 333 61.45 127.67 65.54
CA LYS A 333 60.09 127.38 66.05
C LYS A 333 58.95 126.86 65.11
N ARG A 334 58.35 125.75 65.58
CA ARG A 334 56.88 125.45 65.77
C ARG A 334 56.07 124.95 64.53
N PRO A 335 54.84 124.40 64.70
CA PRO A 335 54.55 122.99 65.06
C PRO A 335 53.40 122.35 64.19
N ARG A 336 53.00 121.08 64.49
CA ARG A 336 51.66 120.48 64.22
C ARG A 336 51.28 120.27 62.72
N GLU A 337 50.35 119.44 62.25
CA GLU A 337 49.36 118.47 62.76
C GLU A 337 48.81 117.70 61.53
N GLU A 338 48.42 116.43 61.73
CA GLU A 338 47.21 115.74 61.21
C GLU A 338 46.78 115.63 59.73
N ASP A 339 45.91 114.61 59.56
CA ASP A 339 44.87 114.34 58.53
C ASP A 339 45.28 113.66 57.21
N GLN A 340 44.85 112.41 56.93
CA GLN A 340 43.50 111.84 56.63
C GLN A 340 43.03 112.01 55.17
N ARG A 341 42.25 110.97 54.75
CA ARG A 341 41.31 110.83 53.61
C ARG A 341 41.96 110.26 52.33
N ARG A 342 41.62 109.05 51.87
CA ARG A 342 40.36 108.59 51.17
C ARG A 342 40.07 109.45 49.91
N PRO A 343 39.35 108.99 48.86
CA PRO A 343 38.58 107.74 48.66
C PRO A 343 38.87 107.13 47.24
N ALA A 344 38.29 106.03 46.78
CA ALA A 344 36.98 105.87 46.11
C ALA A 344 37.28 104.90 44.94
N ALA A 345 36.79 103.66 44.96
CA ALA A 345 35.45 103.26 44.54
C ALA A 345 35.28 103.20 43.02
N ALA A 346 34.90 102.00 42.57
CA ALA A 346 34.10 101.63 41.39
C ALA A 346 34.79 100.48 40.63
N GLN A 347 34.11 99.43 40.17
CA GLN A 347 32.73 98.98 40.23
C GLN A 347 32.78 97.54 39.67
N GLN A 348 31.90 96.69 40.21
CA GLN A 348 31.36 95.44 39.61
C GLN A 348 30.87 95.69 38.16
N PRO A 349 30.65 94.69 37.26
CA PRO A 349 29.74 93.54 37.44
C PRO A 349 30.26 92.19 36.87
N GLN A 350 29.97 91.07 37.53
CA GLN A 350 28.87 90.14 37.24
C GLN A 350 28.71 89.77 35.75
N THR A 351 28.89 88.48 35.42
CA THR A 351 27.84 87.71 34.75
C THR A 351 27.99 86.21 35.05
N GLU A 352 26.90 85.63 35.54
CA GLU A 352 26.66 84.19 35.69
C GLU A 352 26.45 83.54 34.31
N PHE A 353 26.84 82.27 34.13
CA PHE A 353 26.04 81.30 33.38
C PHE A 353 26.45 79.86 33.74
N GLY A 354 25.45 78.97 33.88
CA GLY A 354 25.51 77.63 34.48
C GLY A 354 26.24 76.57 33.64
N SER A 355 26.13 75.27 33.88
CA SER A 355 25.35 74.44 34.79
C SER A 355 26.00 73.04 34.76
N ALA A 356 25.70 72.24 35.78
CA ALA A 356 26.32 70.97 36.11
C ALA A 356 25.99 69.79 35.19
N VAL A 357 26.91 68.83 35.27
CA VAL A 357 26.97 67.45 34.76
C VAL A 357 25.95 66.50 35.43
N ARG A 358 25.39 65.54 34.66
CA ARG A 358 25.35 64.10 35.00
C ARG A 358 24.74 63.21 33.87
N ASP A 359 25.44 62.10 33.62
CA ASP A 359 25.18 60.83 32.89
C ASP A 359 24.03 59.97 33.51
N PRO A 360 23.68 58.71 33.08
CA PRO A 360 23.95 57.88 31.85
C PRO A 360 22.76 56.97 31.36
N GLU A 361 23.04 56.05 30.42
CA GLU A 361 22.38 54.74 30.10
C GLU A 361 21.10 54.74 29.21
N ARG A 362 20.69 53.72 28.42
CA ARG A 362 21.20 52.44 27.84
C ARG A 362 19.99 51.76 27.14
N GLY A 363 20.20 51.06 26.02
CA GLY A 363 19.27 50.04 25.46
C GLY A 363 18.04 50.61 24.72
N GLU A 364 17.38 49.99 23.74
CA GLU A 364 17.28 48.62 23.21
C GLU A 364 16.91 48.78 21.70
N GLY A 365 17.37 47.96 20.76
CA GLY A 365 16.93 46.58 20.60
C GLY A 365 15.83 46.50 19.53
N SER A 366 16.24 46.31 18.27
CA SER A 366 15.34 45.97 17.15
C SER A 366 14.60 44.65 17.40
N THR A 367 13.31 44.70 17.72
CA THR A 367 12.42 43.53 17.67
C THR A 367 11.07 43.90 17.08
N VAL A 368 11.03 44.19 15.78
CA VAL A 368 9.78 44.19 15.01
C VAL A 368 10.03 43.32 13.80
N ASN A 369 9.79 42.00 13.92
CA ASN A 369 9.81 41.09 12.76
C ASN A 369 9.11 39.73 12.95
N MET A 370 8.62 39.37 14.15
CA MET A 370 7.95 38.06 14.33
C MET A 370 6.43 38.13 14.11
N GLU A 371 5.78 39.20 14.55
CA GLU A 371 4.32 39.38 14.43
C GLU A 371 3.90 39.66 12.98
N SER A 372 4.67 40.48 12.25
CA SER A 372 4.43 40.77 10.83
C SER A 372 4.58 39.53 9.93
N LEU A 373 5.48 38.61 10.28
CA LEU A 373 5.69 37.34 9.58
C LEU A 373 4.57 36.33 9.89
N GLN A 374 4.11 36.25 11.14
CA GLN A 374 2.96 35.42 11.51
C GLN A 374 1.66 35.91 10.83
N HIS A 375 1.46 37.23 10.74
CA HIS A 375 0.30 37.81 10.07
C HIS A 375 0.31 37.54 8.54
N LEU A 376 1.49 37.55 7.92
CA LEU A 376 1.67 37.22 6.50
C LEU A 376 1.45 35.73 6.22
N VAL A 377 1.91 34.84 7.11
CA VAL A 377 1.67 33.40 7.03
C VAL A 377 0.19 33.09 7.20
N PHE A 378 -0.48 33.72 8.17
CA PHE A 378 -1.94 33.59 8.36
C PHE A 378 -2.73 34.03 7.14
N LEU A 379 -2.35 35.16 6.51
CA LEU A 379 -2.97 35.64 5.27
C LEU A 379 -2.75 34.69 4.08
N LYS A 380 -1.57 34.07 3.96
CA LYS A 380 -1.28 33.06 2.92
C LYS A 380 -2.05 31.75 3.15
N ILE A 381 -2.14 31.27 4.38
CA ILE A 381 -2.91 30.09 4.74
C ILE A 381 -4.40 30.34 4.50
N LYS A 382 -4.92 31.50 4.88
CA LYS A 382 -6.33 31.88 4.62
C LYS A 382 -6.62 31.93 3.12
N ARG A 383 -5.71 32.47 2.30
CA ARG A 383 -5.87 32.56 0.84
C ARG A 383 -5.81 31.19 0.15
N THR A 384 -4.90 30.33 0.56
CA THR A 384 -4.80 28.95 0.04
C THR A 384 -5.99 28.10 0.48
N PHE A 385 -6.41 28.20 1.73
CA PHE A 385 -7.60 27.53 2.24
C PHE A 385 -8.87 27.98 1.51
N SER A 386 -9.08 29.29 1.31
CA SER A 386 -10.21 29.80 0.52
C SER A 386 -10.16 29.33 -0.94
N SER A 387 -8.99 29.26 -1.57
CA SER A 387 -8.84 28.76 -2.94
C SER A 387 -9.21 27.28 -3.06
N ILE A 388 -8.75 26.44 -2.11
CA ILE A 388 -9.06 25.01 -2.09
C ILE A 388 -10.54 24.78 -1.80
N PHE A 389 -11.09 25.51 -0.82
CA PHE A 389 -12.50 25.42 -0.44
C PHE A 389 -13.43 25.83 -1.58
N LEU A 390 -13.12 26.94 -2.27
CA LEU A 390 -13.89 27.37 -3.46
C LEU A 390 -13.77 26.34 -4.60
N SER A 391 -12.59 25.76 -4.84
CA SER A 391 -12.44 24.73 -5.87
C SER A 391 -13.25 23.46 -5.55
N SER A 392 -13.32 23.06 -4.28
CA SER A 392 -14.11 21.90 -3.85
C SER A 392 -15.61 22.15 -3.96
N ILE A 393 -16.07 23.37 -3.65
CA ILE A 393 -17.48 23.75 -3.83
C ILE A 393 -17.87 23.75 -5.31
N VAL A 394 -17.03 24.31 -6.18
CA VAL A 394 -17.28 24.33 -7.63
C VAL A 394 -17.35 22.90 -8.18
N GLN A 395 -16.40 22.04 -7.80
CA GLN A 395 -16.42 20.62 -8.20
C GLN A 395 -17.69 19.90 -7.72
N LEU A 396 -18.17 20.20 -6.51
CA LEU A 396 -19.39 19.60 -5.98
C LEU A 396 -20.65 20.09 -6.70
N VAL A 397 -20.67 21.36 -7.11
CA VAL A 397 -21.75 21.95 -7.91
C VAL A 397 -21.75 21.39 -9.34
N ASP A 398 -20.58 21.24 -9.95
CA ASP A 398 -20.41 20.64 -11.28
C ASP A 398 -20.83 19.18 -11.27
N PHE A 399 -20.43 18.42 -10.25
CA PHE A 399 -20.87 17.04 -10.05
C PHE A 399 -22.39 16.94 -9.92
N ARG A 400 -23.00 17.80 -9.08
CA ARG A 400 -24.46 17.86 -8.93
C ARG A 400 -25.15 18.17 -10.26
N MET A 401 -24.62 19.09 -11.05
CA MET A 401 -25.18 19.45 -12.35
C MET A 401 -25.15 18.26 -13.33
N VAL A 402 -24.01 17.55 -13.40
CA VAL A 402 -23.86 16.36 -14.26
C VAL A 402 -24.81 15.24 -13.84
N VAL A 403 -24.91 14.96 -12.53
CA VAL A 403 -25.83 13.93 -12.01
C VAL A 403 -27.29 14.28 -12.30
N SER A 404 -27.70 15.54 -12.12
CA SER A 404 -29.04 15.99 -12.48
C SER A 404 -29.34 15.85 -13.98
N GLN A 405 -28.37 16.17 -14.85
CA GLN A 405 -28.50 15.96 -16.30
C GLN A 405 -28.63 14.46 -16.65
N MET A 406 -27.85 13.59 -16.01
CA MET A 406 -27.93 12.14 -16.22
C MET A 406 -29.28 11.55 -15.77
N LEU A 407 -29.93 12.16 -14.77
CA LEU A 407 -31.28 11.82 -14.34
C LEU A 407 -32.38 12.45 -15.20
N GLY A 408 -32.03 13.19 -16.26
CA GLY A 408 -32.98 13.84 -17.17
C GLY A 408 -33.65 15.09 -16.59
N LEU A 409 -33.11 15.66 -15.51
CA LEU A 409 -33.63 16.85 -14.86
C LEU A 409 -33.02 18.11 -15.50
N ASP A 410 -33.84 19.14 -15.71
CA ASP A 410 -33.39 20.38 -16.35
C ASP A 410 -32.35 21.09 -15.46
N ALA A 411 -31.10 21.12 -15.94
CA ALA A 411 -29.90 21.53 -15.22
C ALA A 411 -29.96 22.97 -14.67
N THR A 412 -30.90 23.77 -15.15
CA THR A 412 -31.08 25.18 -14.79
C THR A 412 -32.05 25.39 -13.62
N SER A 413 -32.85 24.37 -13.25
CA SER A 413 -33.83 24.47 -12.16
C SER A 413 -33.31 23.80 -10.88
N SER A 414 -32.56 24.57 -10.08
CA SER A 414 -31.98 24.11 -8.80
C SER A 414 -33.01 24.01 -7.67
N THR A 415 -34.14 23.33 -7.89
CA THR A 415 -35.20 23.16 -6.88
C THR A 415 -35.08 21.87 -6.08
N LEU A 416 -34.34 20.88 -6.57
CA LEU A 416 -34.18 19.58 -5.89
C LEU A 416 -33.00 19.61 -4.90
N SER A 417 -33.28 19.16 -3.68
CA SER A 417 -32.30 18.96 -2.62
C SER A 417 -31.40 17.75 -2.91
N ASN A 418 -30.19 17.74 -2.34
CA ASN A 418 -29.26 16.62 -2.52
C ASN A 418 -29.85 15.27 -2.07
N TYR A 419 -30.70 15.31 -1.04
CA TYR A 419 -31.39 14.13 -0.54
C TYR A 419 -32.36 13.53 -1.58
N GLU A 420 -33.09 14.37 -2.32
CA GLU A 420 -34.01 13.91 -3.36
C GLU A 420 -33.26 13.34 -4.58
N ILE A 421 -32.12 13.93 -4.95
CA ILE A 421 -31.24 13.40 -6.01
C ILE A 421 -30.70 12.02 -5.61
N ILE A 422 -30.27 11.85 -4.36
CA ILE A 422 -29.79 10.57 -3.82
C ILE A 422 -30.92 9.53 -3.81
N THR A 423 -32.12 9.91 -3.37
CA THR A 423 -33.29 9.02 -3.34
C THR A 423 -33.69 8.57 -4.74
N LEU A 424 -33.62 9.46 -5.75
CA LEU A 424 -33.88 9.11 -7.14
C LEU A 424 -32.84 8.14 -7.70
N LEU A 425 -31.55 8.34 -7.40
CA LEU A 425 -30.48 7.41 -7.77
C LEU A 425 -30.67 6.04 -7.12
N GLU A 426 -31.01 6.01 -5.82
CA GLU A 426 -31.30 4.78 -5.10
C GLU A 426 -32.48 4.04 -5.74
N ASN A 427 -33.58 4.73 -6.04
CA ASN A 427 -34.75 4.10 -6.68
C ASN A 427 -34.43 3.57 -8.08
N LEU A 428 -33.60 4.27 -8.86
CA LEU A 428 -33.17 3.82 -10.18
C LEU A 428 -32.27 2.56 -10.08
N LEU A 429 -31.37 2.53 -9.10
CA LEU A 429 -30.55 1.36 -8.79
C LEU A 429 -31.38 0.17 -8.29
N HIS A 430 -32.40 0.41 -7.45
CA HIS A 430 -33.31 -0.63 -6.96
C HIS A 430 -34.21 -1.17 -8.08
N ALA A 431 -34.73 -0.31 -8.96
CA ALA A 431 -35.50 -0.74 -10.13
C ALA A 431 -34.67 -1.62 -11.08
N HIS A 432 -33.38 -1.29 -11.25
CA HIS A 432 -32.44 -2.12 -12.00
C HIS A 432 -32.16 -3.48 -11.32
N HIS A 433 -32.13 -3.52 -9.98
CA HIS A 433 -32.00 -4.77 -9.22
C HIS A 433 -33.24 -5.67 -9.35
N HIS A 434 -34.45 -5.10 -9.33
CA HIS A 434 -35.69 -5.88 -9.46
C HIS A 434 -35.89 -6.46 -10.87
N LEU A 435 -35.54 -5.72 -11.94
CA LEU A 435 -35.59 -6.25 -13.31
C LEU A 435 -34.59 -7.39 -13.54
N HIS A 436 -33.44 -7.36 -12.86
CA HIS A 436 -32.43 -8.41 -12.94
C HIS A 436 -32.88 -9.73 -12.28
N HIS A 437 -33.81 -9.70 -11.33
CA HIS A 437 -34.24 -10.90 -10.61
C HIS A 437 -35.36 -11.71 -11.29
N HIS A 438 -36.09 -11.14 -12.25
CA HIS A 438 -37.24 -11.83 -12.88
C HIS A 438 -36.95 -12.51 -14.22
N LEU A 439 -35.79 -12.26 -14.86
CA LEU A 439 -35.49 -12.80 -16.19
C LEU A 439 -34.26 -13.71 -16.26
N ASN A 440 -33.53 -13.95 -15.16
CA ASN A 440 -32.42 -14.92 -15.14
C ASN A 440 -31.86 -15.23 -13.73
N PRO A 441 -31.53 -16.49 -13.38
CA PRO A 441 -30.49 -16.77 -12.40
C PRO A 441 -29.32 -17.62 -12.96
N PRO A 442 -28.04 -17.43 -12.53
CA PRO A 442 -27.47 -16.34 -11.75
C PRO A 442 -26.33 -15.61 -12.50
N CYS A 443 -26.56 -14.36 -12.90
CA CYS A 443 -25.46 -13.46 -13.26
C CYS A 443 -24.99 -12.70 -12.01
N ARG A 444 -23.67 -12.76 -11.74
CA ARG A 444 -23.00 -12.05 -10.65
C ARG A 444 -23.04 -10.54 -10.92
N CYS A 445 -23.71 -9.78 -10.06
CA CYS A 445 -23.66 -8.31 -10.07
C CYS A 445 -22.66 -7.82 -9.02
N SER A 446 -21.70 -6.99 -9.42
CA SER A 446 -20.59 -6.48 -8.59
C SER A 446 -21.01 -5.48 -7.49
N ILE A 447 -22.32 -5.20 -7.30
CA ILE A 447 -22.80 -4.19 -6.35
C ILE A 447 -22.96 -4.76 -4.93
N HIS A 448 -22.98 -6.09 -4.74
CA HIS A 448 -23.17 -6.72 -3.42
C HIS A 448 -21.88 -7.15 -2.71
N GLN A 449 -20.74 -6.53 -3.04
CA GLN A 449 -19.47 -6.82 -2.37
C GLN A 449 -19.06 -5.65 -1.45
N TRP A 450 -19.90 -5.33 -0.46
CA TRP A 450 -19.46 -4.48 0.66
C TRP A 450 -19.71 -5.16 2.01
N PRO A 451 -18.66 -5.39 2.82
CA PRO A 451 -18.79 -6.06 4.10
C PRO A 451 -19.28 -5.06 5.16
N HIS A 452 -20.53 -5.20 5.58
CA HIS A 452 -21.00 -4.57 6.81
C HIS A 452 -20.37 -5.26 8.02
N HIS A 453 -19.29 -4.66 8.53
CA HIS A 453 -18.89 -4.86 9.92
C HIS A 453 -19.26 -3.61 10.73
N LEU A 454 -19.74 -3.88 11.95
CA LEU A 454 -20.11 -2.97 13.05
C LEU A 454 -21.53 -2.39 13.02
N LEU A 455 -22.45 -3.13 13.68
CA LEU A 455 -23.00 -2.71 14.98
C LEU A 455 -23.77 -3.90 15.60
N GLN A 456 -23.11 -4.56 16.56
CA GLN A 456 -23.76 -5.49 17.48
C GLN A 456 -24.64 -4.71 18.45
N ILE A 457 -25.95 -4.97 18.43
CA ILE A 457 -26.83 -4.87 19.59
C ILE A 457 -27.79 -6.07 19.53
N LEU A 458 -27.54 -7.07 20.38
CA LEU A 458 -28.53 -8.05 20.88
C LEU A 458 -29.46 -7.28 21.88
N PRO A 459 -30.71 -7.70 22.21
CA PRO A 459 -31.05 -9.11 22.28
C PRO A 459 -32.49 -9.60 22.03
N ASP A 460 -32.55 -10.94 22.05
CA ASP A 460 -33.62 -11.83 22.51
C ASP A 460 -34.94 -11.95 21.74
N SER A 461 -35.16 -13.12 21.12
CA SER A 461 -35.99 -14.19 21.72
C SER A 461 -36.50 -15.20 20.69
N SER A 462 -36.40 -16.49 21.05
CA SER A 462 -37.24 -17.64 20.63
C SER A 462 -37.07 -18.19 19.21
N THR A 463 -37.08 -19.49 18.92
CA THR A 463 -36.92 -20.75 19.66
C THR A 463 -36.88 -21.85 18.59
N VAL A 464 -35.83 -22.68 18.63
CA VAL A 464 -35.84 -24.15 18.38
C VAL A 464 -36.41 -24.70 17.06
N ASP A 465 -35.49 -24.88 16.12
CA ASP A 465 -35.11 -26.10 15.37
C ASP A 465 -36.00 -27.36 15.29
N VAL A 466 -36.15 -27.78 14.02
CA VAL A 466 -35.74 -29.08 13.42
C VAL A 466 -36.57 -30.35 13.69
N SER A 467 -37.28 -30.67 12.61
CA SER A 467 -37.66 -31.97 12.08
C SER A 467 -36.61 -33.08 12.27
N THR A 468 -37.00 -34.19 12.90
CA THR A 468 -36.25 -35.46 12.84
C THR A 468 -37.04 -36.45 11.98
N CYS A 469 -36.44 -36.87 10.88
CA CYS A 469 -36.83 -38.04 10.09
C CYS A 469 -36.70 -39.32 10.93
N ARG A 470 -37.71 -40.20 10.87
CA ARG A 470 -37.54 -41.63 11.11
C ARG A 470 -38.33 -42.44 10.11
N SER A 471 -37.58 -43.08 9.22
CA SER A 471 -37.94 -44.19 8.36
C SER A 471 -38.03 -45.48 9.19
N SER A 472 -39.06 -46.32 8.98
CA SER A 472 -38.97 -47.76 9.22
C SER A 472 -40.15 -48.52 8.59
N SER A 473 -39.93 -49.14 7.43
CA SER A 473 -40.54 -50.43 7.06
C SER A 473 -39.89 -50.92 5.77
N GLY A 474 -39.01 -51.90 5.90
CA GLY A 474 -38.34 -52.57 4.79
C GLY A 474 -37.93 -53.96 5.26
N ASP A 475 -38.75 -54.93 4.87
CA ASP A 475 -38.78 -56.31 5.34
C ASP A 475 -37.50 -57.10 5.06
N ALA A 476 -37.21 -57.99 6.00
CA ALA A 476 -36.19 -59.01 5.91
C ALA A 476 -36.69 -60.22 5.11
N VAL A 477 -35.89 -60.59 4.12
CA VAL A 477 -35.90 -61.86 3.40
C VAL A 477 -35.79 -63.03 4.40
N ARG A 478 -36.69 -64.02 4.28
CA ARG A 478 -36.43 -65.40 4.71
C ARG A 478 -36.83 -66.38 3.61
N LEU A 479 -35.80 -67.11 3.17
CA LEU A 479 -35.84 -68.37 2.45
C LEU A 479 -36.58 -69.43 3.28
N HIS A 480 -37.41 -70.26 2.64
CA HIS A 480 -37.39 -71.72 2.78
C HIS A 480 -38.35 -72.40 1.77
N GLU A 481 -37.77 -73.27 0.94
CA GLU A 481 -38.24 -74.59 0.50
C GLU A 481 -39.75 -74.84 0.27
N THR A 482 -40.14 -75.10 -0.99
CA THR A 482 -40.33 -76.46 -1.55
C THR A 482 -40.61 -76.40 -3.05
#